data_AF-X1VW24-F1
#
_entry.id   AF-X1VW24-F1
#
_cell.length_a   1.000
_cell.length_b   1.000
_cell.length_c   1.000
_cell.angle_alpha   90.00
_cell.angle_beta   90.00
_cell.angle_gamma   90.00
#
_symmetry.space_group_name_H-M   'P 1'
#
loop_
_entity.id
_entity.type
_entity.pdbx_description
1 polymer ?
#
loop_
_entity_poly.entity_id
_entity_poly.type
_entity_poly.pdbx_seq_one_letter_code
_entity_poly.pdbx_strand_id
1 'polypeptide(L)' 'WLFGKNSKTFISKFLVSDNKPGSIDVICDQFASFTYTVDLADVILLLIKSENYGIFHIVNKN' A
#
# COMPACT_ATOMS: atom_id res chain seq x y z
N TRP A 1 3.70 3.13 1.32
CA TRP A 1 2.25 3.25 1.54
C TRP A 1 1.59 1.90 1.27
N LEU A 2 1.86 0.89 2.11
CA LEU A 2 1.40 -0.49 1.90
C LEU A 2 -0.04 -0.67 2.43
N PHE A 3 -0.90 -1.36 1.67
CA PHE A 3 -2.28 -1.62 2.06
C PHE A 3 -2.79 -2.98 1.59
N GLY A 4 -3.77 -3.52 2.31
CA GLY A 4 -4.34 -4.83 2.00
C GLY A 4 -5.53 -5.20 2.88
N LYS A 5 -6.10 -6.38 2.63
CA LYS A 5 -7.18 -6.94 3.45
C LYS A 5 -6.73 -7.06 4.92
N ASN A 6 -7.64 -6.76 5.85
CA ASN A 6 -7.41 -6.81 7.30
C ASN A 6 -6.27 -5.89 7.82
N SER A 7 -5.86 -4.89 7.03
CA SER A 7 -4.84 -3.94 7.44
C SER A 7 -5.45 -2.67 8.03
N LYS A 8 -4.98 -2.23 9.21
CA LYS A 8 -5.25 -0.88 9.73
C LYS A 8 -4.34 0.11 8.99
N THR A 9 -4.76 0.54 7.80
CA THR A 9 -3.96 1.43 6.94
C THR A 9 -4.63 2.78 6.73
N PHE A 10 -3.91 3.73 6.13
CA PHE A 10 -4.48 5.03 5.79
C PHE A 10 -5.75 4.90 4.94
N ILE A 11 -5.80 3.91 4.03
CA ILE A 11 -6.99 3.62 3.21
C ILE A 11 -8.21 3.23 4.04
N SER A 12 -8.02 2.51 5.15
CA SER A 12 -9.12 2.17 6.06
C SER A 12 -9.77 3.41 6.70
N LYS A 13 -9.08 4.57 6.77
CA LYS A 13 -9.66 5.82 7.26
C LYS A 13 -10.71 6.41 6.32
N PHE A 14 -10.64 6.11 5.01
CA PHE A 14 -11.62 6.55 4.02
C PHE A 14 -12.82 5.62 3.89
N LEU A 15 -12.65 4.33 4.24
CA LEU A 15 -13.69 3.31 4.05
C LEU A 15 -14.63 3.13 5.25
N VAL A 16 -14.31 3.69 6.43
CA VAL A 16 -15.19 3.62 7.61
C VAL A 16 -16.23 4.74 7.53
N SER A 17 -17.42 4.39 7.01
CA SER A 17 -18.45 5.34 6.56
C SER A 17 -19.56 5.70 7.54
N ASP A 18 -19.67 5.08 8.71
CA ASP A 18 -20.98 5.16 9.40
C ASP A 18 -21.09 6.20 10.52
N ASN A 19 -19.98 6.79 11.00
CA ASN A 19 -19.99 7.67 12.18
C ASN A 19 -18.98 8.84 12.11
N LYS A 20 -18.73 9.45 10.94
CA LYS A 20 -17.71 10.52 10.81
C LYS A 20 -18.18 11.77 10.06
N PRO A 21 -17.59 12.94 10.37
CA PRO A 21 -17.92 14.23 9.74
C PRO A 21 -17.72 14.16 8.22
N GLY A 22 -18.49 14.94 7.45
CA GLY A 22 -18.51 14.92 5.98
C GLY A 22 -17.21 15.36 5.28
N SER A 23 -16.09 15.46 5.98
CA SER A 23 -14.77 15.81 5.45
C SER A 23 -13.64 15.14 6.26
N ILE A 24 -12.50 14.91 5.61
CA ILE A 24 -11.30 14.33 6.21
C ILE A 24 -10.12 15.23 5.83
N ASP A 25 -9.32 15.64 6.81
CA ASP A 25 -8.08 16.38 6.56
C ASP A 25 -6.99 15.44 6.04
N VAL A 26 -6.37 15.83 4.92
CA VAL A 26 -5.31 15.08 4.25
C VAL A 26 -4.12 16.01 3.99
N ILE A 27 -2.91 15.49 4.13
CA ILE A 27 -1.67 16.21 3.83
C ILE A 27 -1.48 16.22 2.31
N CYS A 28 -1.32 17.41 1.72
CA CYS A 28 -1.25 17.60 0.27
C CYS A 28 0.18 17.82 -0.27
N ASP A 29 1.20 17.89 0.58
CA ASP A 29 2.60 18.12 0.20
C ASP A 29 3.46 16.84 0.22
N GLN A 30 2.83 15.67 0.41
CA GLN A 30 3.51 14.37 0.41
C GLN A 30 3.20 13.58 -0.86
N PHE A 31 4.27 13.17 -1.55
CA PHE A 31 4.20 12.29 -2.72
C PHE A 31 4.48 10.85 -2.31
N ALA A 32 3.67 9.93 -2.85
CA ALA A 32 3.65 8.55 -2.39
C ALA A 32 3.20 7.58 -3.47
N SER A 33 3.65 6.32 -3.35
CA SER A 33 3.15 5.20 -4.14
C SER A 33 2.41 4.22 -3.23
N PHE A 34 1.08 4.17 -3.35
CA PHE A 34 0.26 3.18 -2.68
C PHE A 34 0.61 1.80 -3.23
N THR A 35 0.88 0.83 -2.35
CA THR A 35 1.32 -0.51 -2.74
C THR A 35 0.36 -1.54 -2.16
N TYR A 36 -0.24 -2.37 -2.99
CA TYR A 36 -1.14 -3.43 -2.58
C TYR A 36 -0.34 -4.65 -2.12
N THR A 37 -0.75 -5.26 -1.00
CA THR A 37 -0.03 -6.39 -0.41
C THR A 37 -0.03 -7.63 -1.30
N VAL A 38 -1.05 -7.82 -2.15
CA VAL A 38 -1.09 -8.98 -3.05
C VAL A 38 -0.01 -8.83 -4.11
N ASP A 39 0.06 -7.68 -4.77
CA ASP A 39 1.05 -7.40 -5.80
C ASP A 39 2.48 -7.50 -5.24
N LEU A 40 2.70 -6.96 -4.03
CA LEU A 40 4.01 -7.09 -3.37
C LEU A 40 4.35 -8.55 -3.04
N ALA A 41 3.37 -9.34 -2.58
CA ALA A 41 3.58 -10.75 -2.28
C ALA A 41 3.93 -11.56 -3.54
N ASP A 42 3.31 -11.26 -4.68
CA ASP A 42 3.60 -11.90 -5.96
C ASP A 42 5.04 -11.62 -6.40
N VAL A 43 5.52 -10.38 -6.25
CA VAL A 43 6.91 -10.02 -6.59
C VAL A 43 7.90 -10.68 -5.63
N ILE A 44 7.60 -10.73 -4.32
CA ILE A 44 8.45 -11.43 -3.35
C ILE A 44 8.56 -12.92 -3.71
N LEU A 45 7.44 -13.56 -4.08
CA LEU A 45 7.43 -14.96 -4.49
C LEU A 45 8.28 -15.19 -5.74
N LEU A 46 8.22 -14.27 -6.71
CA LEU A 46 9.07 -14.31 -7.91
C LEU A 46 10.56 -14.19 -7.55
N LEU A 47 10.91 -13.26 -6.66
CA LEU A 47 12.30 -13.04 -6.25
C LEU A 47 12.87 -14.24 -5.48
N ILE A 48 12.10 -14.83 -4.57
CA ILE A 48 12.53 -16.03 -3.83
C ILE A 48 12.77 -17.22 -4.75
N LYS A 49 11.99 -17.34 -5.82
CA LYS A 49 12.17 -18.39 -6.86
C LYS A 49 13.29 -18.07 -7.85
N SER A 50 13.84 -16.86 -7.79
CA SER A 50 14.98 -16.44 -8.59
C SER A 50 16.29 -16.57 -7.80
N GLU A 51 17.41 -16.58 -8.50
CA GLU A 51 18.74 -16.43 -7.89
C GLU A 51 19.22 -14.95 -7.93
N ASN A 52 18.28 -14.01 -8.12
CA ASN A 52 18.58 -12.58 -8.22
C ASN A 52 18.63 -11.95 -6.83
N TYR A 53 19.81 -12.02 -6.21
CA TYR A 53 20.06 -11.39 -4.93
C TYR A 53 20.37 -9.90 -5.07
N GLY A 54 19.88 -9.09 -4.14
CA GLY A 54 20.12 -7.66 -4.13
C GLY A 54 19.13 -6.90 -3.27
N ILE A 55 19.21 -5.58 -3.36
CA ILE A 55 18.28 -4.66 -2.70
C ILE A 55 17.32 -4.15 -3.77
N PHE A 56 16.01 -4.39 -3.57
CA PHE A 56 14.96 -4.02 -4.51
C PHE A 56 14.04 -2.96 -3.91
N HIS A 57 13.72 -1.92 -4.69
CA HIS A 57 12.63 -1.00 -4.38
C HIS A 57 11.41 -1.41 -5.19
N ILE A 58 10.37 -1.91 -4.50
CA ILE A 58 9.14 -2.40 -5.13
C ILE A 58 7.97 -1.59 -4.60
N VAL A 59 7.27 -0.92 -5.52
CA VAL A 59 6.02 -0.20 -5.28
C VAL A 59 5.12 -0.37 -6.49
N ASN A 60 3.79 -0.27 -6.33
CA ASN A 60 2.92 -0.21 -7.51
C ASN A 60 3.19 1.07 -8.30
N LYS A 61 3.03 0.98 -9.61
CA LYS A 61 3.20 2.09 -10.55
C LYS A 61 1.95 2.99 -10.54
N ASN A 62 2.17 4.29 -10.67
CA ASN A 62 1.13 5.30 -10.94
C ASN A 62 0.78 5.37 -12.42
#